data_AF-A0AAD2PTT8-F1
#
_entry.id   AF-A0AAD2PTT8-F1
#
_cell.length_a   1.000
_cell.length_b   1.000
_cell.length_c   1.000
_cell.angle_alpha   90.00
_cell.angle_beta   90.00
_cell.angle_gamma   90.00
#
_symmetry.space_group_name_H-M   'P 1'
#
loop_
_entity.id
_entity.type
_entity.pdbx_description
1 polymer ?
#
loop_
_entity_poly.entity_id
_entity_poly.type
_entity_poly.pdbx_seq_one_letter_code
_entity_poly.pdbx_strand_id
1 'polypeptide(L)'
;MSTFDASLHPRGHSSNAGAFTGREHTAPEATLAPSTRDWGVVNLEIGSRTPWGPADHVEQPAPGIAIAGTPSHGGMKLSAARNRAIPAPLRRLGGWYEEDCEAHIVGMYFPDAFPRRSPESSRDGVVRWFPDAYEEATGETLLPGQSPQRDRDIWDTAHVDDLVVTSARTDPDQPGQVLVTARRASDKQESVFRVPKAEYDSLRTSDELGRHGRFVVDPTQFEEIPQEPKPEPVPAVRHHSLPVGNTNAARTAIEKDLDRRWRTHDGRVRTLRQILTEEGVSGRTVLVENGKRRFYLEQQMHADSSSAVILQVSKATWAGIGDAPDTRSRATVLEQDRDIAEHALDAFRATHSRNWDEERKLGARLGAADEALRNHIANRDAGE
;
A
#
# COMPACT_ATOMS: atom_id res chain seq x y z
N MET A 1 8.63 -41.45 64.34
CA MET A 1 10.02 -41.65 64.77
C MET A 1 10.82 -40.53 64.12
N SER A 2 11.08 -39.45 64.86
CA SER A 2 12.39 -39.16 65.47
C SER A 2 13.49 -39.06 64.42
N THR A 3 14.28 -38.01 64.26
CA THR A 3 14.60 -36.78 65.03
C THR A 3 15.64 -36.05 64.13
N PHE A 4 15.57 -34.72 63.91
CA PHE A 4 16.41 -33.67 64.54
C PHE A 4 17.93 -33.93 64.41
N ASP A 5 18.84 -32.98 64.11
CA ASP A 5 18.78 -31.53 64.35
C ASP A 5 19.86 -30.76 63.55
N ALA A 6 19.60 -29.46 63.50
CA ALA A 6 20.32 -28.29 63.10
C ALA A 6 21.77 -28.11 63.57
N SER A 7 22.43 -27.26 62.82
CA SER A 7 23.39 -26.26 63.31
C SER A 7 23.35 -25.12 62.28
N LEU A 8 23.09 -23.85 62.54
CA LEU A 8 23.00 -23.02 63.74
C LEU A 8 22.19 -21.75 63.39
N HIS A 9 21.33 -21.34 64.31
CA HIS A 9 20.60 -20.06 64.44
C HIS A 9 21.55 -18.82 64.58
N PRO A 10 21.07 -17.55 64.76
CA PRO A 10 19.74 -16.94 64.52
C PRO A 10 19.75 -15.45 64.04
N ARG A 11 18.53 -14.89 63.95
CA ARG A 11 18.11 -13.46 64.06
C ARG A 11 18.18 -12.64 62.77
N GLY A 12 17.17 -11.85 62.41
CA GLY A 12 15.93 -11.50 63.09
C GLY A 12 15.08 -10.64 62.15
N HIS A 13 13.78 -10.57 62.43
CA HIS A 13 12.86 -9.64 61.78
C HIS A 13 13.28 -8.19 62.03
N SER A 14 13.11 -7.33 61.02
CA SER A 14 12.84 -5.92 61.25
C SER A 14 11.76 -5.42 60.29
N SER A 15 10.80 -4.76 60.92
CA SER A 15 9.73 -3.95 60.38
C SER A 15 10.20 -2.52 60.07
N ASN A 16 9.32 -1.80 59.38
CA ASN A 16 9.15 -0.34 59.35
C ASN A 16 10.09 0.52 58.48
N ALA A 17 9.43 1.12 57.48
CA ALA A 17 9.32 2.57 57.24
C ALA A 17 10.59 3.43 57.24
N GLY A 18 10.83 4.12 56.12
CA GLY A 18 11.55 5.38 56.16
C GLY A 18 12.18 5.82 54.84
N ALA A 19 11.70 6.97 54.36
CA ALA A 19 12.44 8.00 53.64
C ALA A 19 12.82 7.78 52.17
N PHE A 20 12.04 8.43 51.30
CA PHE A 20 12.53 9.05 50.07
C PHE A 20 13.83 9.82 50.35
N THR A 21 14.92 9.43 49.71
CA THR A 21 16.06 10.31 49.45
C THR A 21 16.33 10.27 47.95
N GLY A 22 16.23 11.44 47.32
CA GLY A 22 16.49 11.60 45.90
C GLY A 22 17.93 11.23 45.58
N ARG A 23 18.11 10.19 44.77
CA ARG A 23 19.31 9.98 44.00
C ARG A 23 18.93 10.23 42.55
N GLU A 24 19.50 11.28 41.97
CA GLU A 24 19.49 11.44 40.52
C GLU A 24 20.06 10.17 39.91
N HIS A 25 19.21 9.42 39.20
CA HIS A 25 19.67 8.38 38.31
C HIS A 25 20.30 9.08 37.11
N THR A 26 21.61 9.35 37.19
CA THR A 26 22.42 9.50 35.99
C THR A 26 22.46 8.13 35.33
N ALA A 27 21.60 7.93 34.34
CA ALA A 27 21.74 6.81 33.43
C ALA A 27 23.14 6.86 32.82
N PRO A 28 23.88 5.75 32.73
CA PRO A 28 25.10 5.74 31.95
C PRO A 28 24.71 6.01 30.49
N GLU A 29 25.10 7.17 29.97
CA GLU A 29 25.13 7.43 28.55
C GLU A 29 26.12 6.43 27.95
N ALA A 30 25.59 5.34 27.40
CA ALA A 30 26.36 4.39 26.62
C ALA A 30 26.83 5.10 25.34
N THR A 31 27.92 5.85 25.46
CA THR A 31 28.66 6.33 24.30
C THR A 31 29.37 5.11 23.72
N LEU A 32 28.71 4.45 22.76
CA LEU A 32 29.38 3.51 21.88
C LEU A 32 30.49 4.28 21.17
N ALA A 33 31.74 3.88 21.39
CA ALA A 33 32.89 4.52 20.77
C ALA A 33 32.70 4.50 19.23
N PRO A 34 32.80 5.65 18.54
CA PRO A 34 32.63 5.67 17.09
C PRO A 34 33.72 4.82 16.44
N SER A 35 33.30 3.88 15.59
CA SER A 35 34.22 3.11 14.75
C SER A 35 35.16 4.07 14.03
N THR A 36 36.47 3.92 14.21
CA THR A 36 37.54 4.76 13.63
C THR A 36 37.66 4.67 12.10
N ARG A 37 36.69 4.05 11.44
CA ARG A 37 36.64 3.87 9.99
C ARG A 37 35.92 5.06 9.36
N ASP A 38 36.58 5.73 8.42
CA ASP A 38 35.93 6.75 7.59
C ASP A 38 34.89 6.09 6.69
N TRP A 39 33.63 6.23 7.08
CA TRP A 39 32.48 5.75 6.32
C TRP A 39 32.08 6.72 5.21
N GLY A 40 32.72 7.87 5.08
CA GLY A 40 32.36 8.93 4.15
C GLY A 40 31.02 9.58 4.48
N VAL A 41 30.55 10.42 3.57
CA VAL A 41 29.28 11.16 3.69
C VAL A 41 28.30 10.77 2.60
N VAL A 42 27.01 10.94 2.89
CA VAL A 42 25.93 10.89 1.92
C VAL A 42 25.36 12.29 1.83
N ASN A 43 25.58 12.94 0.69
CA ASN A 43 25.05 14.29 0.46
C ASN A 43 23.62 14.16 -0.06
N LEU A 44 22.67 14.10 0.87
CA LEU A 44 21.25 14.07 0.59
C LEU A 44 20.54 15.15 1.40
N GLU A 45 19.68 15.90 0.72
CA GLU A 45 18.90 17.01 1.27
C GLU A 45 17.45 16.92 0.80
N ILE A 46 16.53 17.60 1.49
CA ILE A 46 15.15 17.76 1.02
C ILE A 46 15.16 18.35 -0.40
N GLY A 47 14.38 17.75 -1.30
CA GLY A 47 14.32 18.05 -2.73
C GLY A 47 15.32 17.24 -3.59
N SER A 48 16.24 16.50 -2.97
CA SER A 48 17.19 15.65 -3.71
C SER A 48 16.46 14.54 -4.46
N ARG A 49 16.98 14.18 -5.64
CA ARG A 49 16.42 13.11 -6.46
C ARG A 49 16.75 11.75 -5.85
N THR A 50 15.71 11.00 -5.48
CA THR A 50 15.78 9.59 -5.07
C THR A 50 15.18 8.70 -6.17
N PRO A 51 15.33 7.37 -6.10
CA PRO A 51 14.62 6.45 -6.99
C PRO A 51 13.10 6.62 -6.98
N TRP A 52 12.53 7.08 -5.86
CA TRP A 52 11.07 7.22 -5.67
C TRP A 52 10.54 8.63 -5.91
N GLY A 53 11.42 9.59 -6.22
CA GLY A 53 11.05 10.99 -6.45
C GLY A 53 11.89 11.98 -5.62
N PRO A 54 11.53 13.26 -5.64
CA PRO A 54 12.17 14.26 -4.79
C PRO A 54 11.93 13.94 -3.31
N ALA A 55 12.99 13.91 -2.50
CA ALA A 55 12.87 13.69 -1.07
C ALA A 55 12.09 14.84 -0.40
N ASP A 56 11.12 14.54 0.46
CA ASP A 56 10.48 15.53 1.34
C ASP A 56 10.95 15.40 2.79
N HIS A 57 11.55 14.25 3.12
CA HIS A 57 12.18 13.95 4.41
C HIS A 57 13.58 13.37 4.20
N VAL A 58 14.56 13.84 4.99
CA VAL A 58 15.90 13.26 5.02
C VAL A 58 16.42 13.21 6.47
N GLU A 59 16.93 12.05 6.86
CA GLU A 59 17.61 11.83 8.14
C GLU A 59 19.00 11.22 7.91
N GLN A 60 19.97 11.52 8.77
CA GLN A 60 21.32 10.93 8.71
C GLN A 60 21.66 10.26 10.04
N PRO A 61 21.24 8.99 10.24
CA PRO A 61 21.37 8.32 11.54
C PRO A 61 22.83 7.99 11.91
N ALA A 62 23.71 7.86 10.92
CA ALA A 62 25.12 7.57 11.13
C ALA A 62 25.99 8.04 9.94
N PRO A 63 27.31 8.24 10.14
CA PRO A 63 28.22 8.52 9.04
C PRO A 63 28.11 7.50 7.91
N GLY A 64 27.89 8.03 6.70
CA GLY A 64 27.74 7.26 5.47
C GLY A 64 26.37 6.60 5.25
N ILE A 65 25.35 6.93 6.06
CA ILE A 65 23.98 6.43 5.94
C ILE A 65 23.02 7.62 5.96
N ALA A 66 22.11 7.68 4.98
CA ALA A 66 20.98 8.60 4.99
C ALA A 66 19.67 7.84 4.76
N ILE A 67 18.59 8.28 5.39
CA ILE A 67 17.22 7.82 5.14
C ILE A 67 16.53 8.93 4.35
N ALA A 68 15.79 8.56 3.31
CA ALA A 68 15.06 9.47 2.45
C ALA A 68 13.61 9.04 2.38
N GLY A 69 12.68 9.96 2.66
CA GLY A 69 11.25 9.78 2.44
C GLY A 69 10.74 10.63 1.29
N THR A 70 9.65 10.18 0.68
CA THR A 70 8.81 10.89 -0.29
C THR A 70 7.34 10.67 0.12
N PRO A 71 6.36 11.41 -0.44
CA PRO A 71 4.96 11.26 -0.03
C PRO A 71 4.36 9.87 -0.21
N SER A 72 4.96 9.01 -1.04
CA SER A 72 4.46 7.66 -1.32
C SER A 72 5.39 6.54 -0.85
N HIS A 73 6.66 6.83 -0.56
CA HIS A 73 7.70 5.81 -0.41
C HIS A 73 9.01 6.39 0.12
N GLY A 74 9.96 5.57 0.54
CA GLY A 74 11.32 5.96 0.87
C GLY A 74 12.34 4.83 0.81
N GLY A 75 13.50 5.09 1.39
CA GLY A 75 14.57 4.12 1.56
C GLY A 75 15.83 4.70 2.15
N MET A 76 16.90 3.90 2.15
CA MET A 76 18.19 4.24 2.70
C MET A 76 19.24 4.39 1.60
N LYS A 77 20.09 5.40 1.74
CA LYS A 77 21.24 5.64 0.89
C LYS A 77 22.52 5.39 1.67
N LEU A 78 23.35 4.52 1.13
CA LEU A 78 24.70 4.27 1.63
C LEU A 78 25.75 5.03 0.83
N SER A 79 26.78 5.48 1.55
CA SER A 79 28.05 5.88 0.96
C SER A 79 28.69 4.69 0.25
N ALA A 80 29.65 4.97 -0.64
CA ALA A 80 30.36 3.90 -1.32
C ALA A 80 31.14 2.99 -0.35
N ALA A 81 31.62 3.53 0.77
CA ALA A 81 32.34 2.75 1.78
C ALA A 81 31.41 1.79 2.54
N ARG A 82 30.25 2.27 3.01
CA ARG A 82 29.22 1.44 3.64
C ARG A 82 28.69 0.38 2.68
N ASN A 83 28.35 0.77 1.45
CA ASN A 83 27.82 -0.16 0.46
C ASN A 83 28.79 -1.30 0.13
N ARG A 84 30.10 -1.02 0.07
CA ARG A 84 31.13 -2.05 -0.15
C ARG A 84 31.29 -3.02 1.01
N ALA A 85 30.92 -2.64 2.23
CA ALA A 85 30.99 -3.53 3.39
C ALA A 85 29.86 -4.58 3.39
N ILE A 86 28.75 -4.33 2.70
CA ILE A 86 27.71 -5.34 2.48
C ILE A 86 28.22 -6.36 1.45
N PRO A 87 28.14 -7.69 1.69
CA PRO A 87 28.52 -8.73 0.74
C PRO A 87 27.79 -8.63 -0.60
N ALA A 88 28.44 -9.08 -1.67
CA ALA A 88 27.95 -8.92 -3.03
C ALA A 88 26.49 -9.41 -3.24
N PRO A 89 26.04 -10.56 -2.69
CA PRO A 89 24.66 -11.03 -2.91
C PRO A 89 23.59 -10.08 -2.37
N LEU A 90 23.89 -9.33 -1.31
CA LEU A 90 22.96 -8.39 -0.67
C LEU A 90 23.27 -6.93 -1.01
N ARG A 91 24.31 -6.66 -1.81
CA ARG A 91 24.74 -5.30 -2.15
C ARG A 91 23.86 -4.74 -3.27
N ARG A 92 23.39 -3.49 -3.11
CA ARG A 92 22.63 -2.80 -4.16
C ARG A 92 23.51 -1.89 -4.99
N LEU A 93 23.33 -1.97 -6.31
CA LEU A 93 24.04 -1.09 -7.24
C LEU A 93 23.58 0.35 -7.00
N GLY A 94 24.53 1.28 -6.93
CA GLY A 94 24.23 2.67 -6.58
C GLY A 94 23.91 2.89 -5.10
N GLY A 95 23.85 1.85 -4.26
CA GLY A 95 23.75 1.95 -2.80
C GLY A 95 22.45 2.53 -2.27
N TRP A 96 21.38 2.46 -3.05
CA TRP A 96 20.01 2.71 -2.59
C TRP A 96 19.37 1.40 -2.17
N TYR A 97 18.66 1.45 -1.05
CA TYR A 97 17.96 0.32 -0.43
C TYR A 97 16.53 0.77 -0.13
N GLU A 98 15.55 0.14 -0.78
CA GLU A 98 14.12 0.33 -0.54
C GLU A 98 13.71 0.06 0.92
N GLU A 99 12.69 0.78 1.43
CA GLU A 99 12.36 0.80 2.87
C GLU A 99 11.66 -0.46 3.41
N ASP A 100 10.79 -1.12 2.65
CA ASP A 100 9.96 -2.25 3.11
C ASP A 100 10.69 -3.59 3.10
N CYS A 101 11.70 -3.75 2.23
CA CYS A 101 12.46 -4.98 2.10
C CYS A 101 13.97 -4.77 2.23
N GLU A 102 14.58 -3.88 1.45
CA GLU A 102 16.04 -3.80 1.34
C GLU A 102 16.70 -3.11 2.55
N ALA A 103 15.98 -2.24 3.26
CA ALA A 103 16.47 -1.58 4.48
C ALA A 103 16.80 -2.57 5.61
N HIS A 104 16.20 -3.78 5.60
CA HIS A 104 16.58 -4.86 6.50
C HIS A 104 18.06 -5.27 6.32
N ILE A 105 18.58 -5.21 5.09
CA ILE A 105 19.99 -5.49 4.79
C ILE A 105 20.88 -4.46 5.49
N VAL A 106 20.52 -3.18 5.38
CA VAL A 106 21.27 -2.09 6.01
C VAL A 106 21.27 -2.23 7.53
N GLY A 107 20.11 -2.52 8.13
CA GLY A 107 19.99 -2.77 9.56
C GLY A 107 20.80 -3.99 10.05
N MET A 108 20.86 -5.06 9.25
CA MET A 108 21.59 -6.29 9.59
C MET A 108 23.11 -6.06 9.61
N TYR A 109 23.66 -5.30 8.66
CA TYR A 109 25.10 -5.06 8.57
C TYR A 109 25.58 -3.85 9.37
N PHE A 110 24.70 -2.91 9.72
CA PHE A 110 25.05 -1.70 10.49
C PHE A 110 24.09 -1.48 11.67
N PRO A 111 23.97 -2.43 12.61
CA PRO A 111 23.01 -2.34 13.71
C PRO A 111 23.25 -1.11 14.61
N ASP A 112 24.51 -0.69 14.77
CA ASP A 112 24.88 0.48 15.57
C ASP A 112 24.26 1.79 15.07
N ALA A 113 23.87 1.87 13.79
CA ALA A 113 23.18 3.02 13.24
C ALA A 113 21.68 3.05 13.59
N PHE A 114 21.12 1.95 14.11
CA PHE A 114 19.70 1.79 14.36
C PHE A 114 19.45 1.21 15.76
N PRO A 115 19.74 1.97 16.85
CA PRO A 115 19.66 1.45 18.22
C PRO A 115 18.25 1.03 18.65
N ARG A 116 17.21 1.47 17.92
CA ARG A 116 15.80 1.08 18.16
C ARG A 116 15.37 -0.17 17.40
N ARG A 117 16.22 -0.72 16.53
CA ARG A 117 15.95 -1.91 15.72
C ARG A 117 16.80 -3.06 16.24
N SER A 118 16.19 -4.18 16.58
CA SER A 118 16.98 -5.33 17.00
C SER A 118 17.73 -5.95 15.80
N PRO A 119 18.94 -6.50 16.01
CA PRO A 119 19.65 -7.25 14.97
C PRO A 119 18.81 -8.40 14.41
N GLU A 120 18.03 -9.08 15.26
CA GLU A 120 17.16 -10.20 14.88
C GLU A 120 16.07 -9.75 13.91
N SER A 121 15.39 -8.62 14.18
CA SER A 121 14.36 -8.07 13.29
C SER A 121 14.91 -7.70 11.91
N SER A 122 16.16 -7.23 11.86
CA SER A 122 16.83 -6.95 10.59
C SER A 122 17.11 -8.24 9.84
N ARG A 123 17.70 -9.24 10.52
CA ARG A 123 17.95 -10.57 9.96
C ARG A 123 16.66 -11.21 9.42
N ASP A 124 15.59 -11.23 10.21
CA ASP A 124 14.33 -11.87 9.85
C ASP A 124 13.74 -11.29 8.57
N GLY A 125 13.84 -9.97 8.37
CA GLY A 125 13.39 -9.38 7.11
C GLY A 125 14.32 -9.68 5.92
N VAL A 126 15.64 -9.79 6.12
CA VAL A 126 16.54 -10.25 5.05
C VAL A 126 16.20 -11.70 4.66
N VAL A 127 16.01 -12.59 5.64
CA VAL A 127 15.63 -13.98 5.40
C VAL A 127 14.25 -14.09 4.74
N ARG A 128 13.31 -13.22 5.09
CA ARG A 128 11.98 -13.18 4.50
C ARG A 128 12.01 -12.76 3.02
N TRP A 129 12.76 -11.71 2.69
CA TRP A 129 12.72 -11.09 1.37
C TRP A 129 13.81 -11.57 0.41
N PHE A 130 14.95 -11.99 0.94
CA PHE A 130 16.15 -12.35 0.17
C PHE A 130 16.81 -13.64 0.72
N PRO A 131 16.08 -14.76 0.86
CA PRO A 131 16.61 -15.96 1.50
C PRO A 131 17.84 -16.51 0.78
N ASP A 132 17.85 -16.59 -0.55
CA ASP A 132 18.98 -17.15 -1.31
C ASP A 132 20.24 -16.27 -1.16
N ALA A 133 20.07 -14.95 -1.27
CA ALA A 133 21.17 -14.00 -1.11
C ALA A 133 21.68 -13.96 0.34
N TYR A 134 20.82 -14.22 1.33
CA TYR A 134 21.23 -14.37 2.73
C TYR A 134 22.15 -15.57 2.90
N GLU A 135 21.77 -16.74 2.37
CA GLU A 135 22.60 -17.95 2.47
C GLU A 135 23.93 -17.78 1.74
N GLU A 136 23.93 -17.18 0.54
CA GLU A 136 25.16 -16.91 -0.21
C GLU A 136 26.07 -15.92 0.53
N ALA A 137 25.50 -14.87 1.14
CA ALA A 137 26.26 -13.84 1.85
C ALA A 137 26.83 -14.31 3.21
N THR A 138 26.14 -15.22 3.88
CA THR A 138 26.48 -15.66 5.25
C THR A 138 27.09 -17.05 5.33
N GLY A 139 26.85 -17.89 4.31
CA GLY A 139 27.15 -19.32 4.33
C GLY A 139 26.22 -20.14 5.24
N GLU A 140 25.23 -19.51 5.88
CA GLU A 140 24.22 -20.21 6.68
C GLU A 140 23.19 -20.86 5.74
N THR A 141 22.78 -22.10 6.00
CA THR A 141 21.65 -22.73 5.30
C THR A 141 20.39 -22.57 6.14
N LEU A 142 19.36 -21.96 5.55
CA LEU A 142 18.06 -21.79 6.15
C LEU A 142 17.32 -23.13 6.17
N LEU A 143 16.81 -23.48 7.34
CA LEU A 143 15.96 -24.63 7.56
C LEU A 143 14.52 -24.33 7.12
N PRO A 144 13.72 -25.36 6.80
CA PRO A 144 12.28 -25.19 6.59
C PRO A 144 11.64 -24.43 7.76
N GLY A 145 10.77 -23.47 7.45
CA GLY A 145 10.09 -22.64 8.45
C GLY A 145 10.80 -21.33 8.79
N GLN A 146 12.03 -21.13 8.33
CA GLN A 146 12.79 -19.91 8.62
C GLN A 146 12.53 -18.78 7.61
N SER A 147 12.07 -19.08 6.39
CA SER A 147 11.71 -18.09 5.37
C SER A 147 10.30 -18.34 4.86
N PRO A 148 9.30 -17.57 5.34
CA PRO A 148 7.91 -17.76 4.94
C PRO A 148 7.68 -17.70 3.43
N GLN A 149 8.42 -16.86 2.71
CA GLN A 149 8.32 -16.76 1.27
C GLN A 149 8.87 -18.02 0.58
N ARG A 150 10.05 -18.51 1.00
CA ARG A 150 10.63 -19.73 0.44
C ARG A 150 9.75 -20.95 0.71
N ASP A 151 9.24 -21.09 1.94
CA ASP A 151 8.34 -22.20 2.28
C ASP A 151 7.08 -22.14 1.42
N ARG A 152 6.54 -20.93 1.19
CA ARG A 152 5.41 -20.71 0.29
C ARG A 152 5.73 -21.11 -1.14
N ASP A 153 6.89 -20.73 -1.67
CA ASP A 153 7.28 -21.05 -3.05
C ASP A 153 7.48 -22.56 -3.25
N ILE A 154 8.06 -23.25 -2.25
CA ILE A 154 8.19 -24.72 -2.24
C ILE A 154 6.81 -25.37 -2.26
N TRP A 155 5.90 -24.92 -1.40
CA TRP A 155 4.54 -25.44 -1.32
C TRP A 155 3.76 -25.19 -2.63
N ASP A 156 3.83 -23.97 -3.17
CA ASP A 156 3.17 -23.59 -4.42
C ASP A 156 3.69 -24.41 -5.61
N THR A 157 4.99 -24.74 -5.63
CA THR A 157 5.60 -25.60 -6.65
C THR A 157 5.13 -27.06 -6.51
N ALA A 158 5.03 -27.57 -5.28
CA ALA A 158 4.56 -28.93 -5.02
C ALA A 158 3.09 -29.14 -5.41
N HIS A 159 2.28 -28.07 -5.33
CA HIS A 159 0.84 -28.08 -5.59
C HIS A 159 0.45 -27.38 -6.90
N VAL A 160 1.37 -27.26 -7.86
CA VAL A 160 1.11 -26.60 -9.14
C VAL A 160 -0.03 -27.26 -9.94
N ASP A 161 -0.15 -28.57 -9.81
CA ASP A 161 -1.15 -29.41 -10.47
C ASP A 161 -2.35 -29.76 -9.58
N ASP A 162 -2.41 -29.22 -8.36
CA ASP A 162 -3.50 -29.45 -7.41
C ASP A 162 -4.49 -28.28 -7.39
N LEU A 163 -5.74 -28.56 -7.01
CA LEU A 163 -6.76 -27.53 -6.80
C LEU A 163 -6.57 -26.91 -5.42
N VAL A 164 -5.96 -25.72 -5.35
CA VAL A 164 -5.66 -25.02 -4.10
C VAL A 164 -6.70 -23.94 -3.82
N VAL A 165 -7.19 -23.88 -2.57
CA VAL A 165 -8.11 -22.82 -2.12
C VAL A 165 -7.51 -21.41 -2.30
N THR A 166 -8.26 -20.54 -2.97
CA THR A 166 -7.92 -19.12 -3.18
C THR A 166 -8.87 -18.18 -2.45
N SER A 167 -10.14 -18.54 -2.32
CA SER A 167 -11.15 -17.75 -1.61
C SER A 167 -12.23 -18.64 -1.01
N ALA A 168 -12.88 -18.13 0.03
CA ALA A 168 -13.99 -18.81 0.69
C ALA A 168 -15.04 -17.80 1.12
N ARG A 169 -16.31 -18.20 1.04
CA ARG A 169 -17.46 -17.43 1.54
C ARG A 169 -18.49 -18.35 2.17
N THR A 170 -19.22 -17.89 3.17
CA THR A 170 -20.36 -18.64 3.70
C THR A 170 -21.39 -18.87 2.60
N ASP A 171 -21.95 -20.08 2.51
CA ASP A 171 -23.05 -20.38 1.61
C ASP A 171 -24.32 -19.66 2.12
N PRO A 172 -24.89 -18.70 1.38
CA PRO A 172 -26.10 -17.99 1.81
C PRO A 172 -27.34 -18.89 1.82
N ASP A 173 -27.34 -19.95 1.00
CA ASP A 173 -28.48 -20.85 0.84
C ASP A 173 -28.43 -22.01 1.85
N GLN A 174 -27.24 -22.37 2.32
CA GLN A 174 -27.04 -23.47 3.27
C GLN A 174 -26.23 -23.05 4.50
N PRO A 175 -26.91 -22.67 5.61
CA PRO A 175 -26.26 -22.35 6.87
C PRO A 175 -25.33 -23.47 7.34
N GLY A 176 -24.09 -23.13 7.70
CA GLY A 176 -23.08 -24.10 8.12
C GLY A 176 -22.24 -24.69 6.98
N GLN A 177 -22.46 -24.26 5.74
CA GLN A 177 -21.63 -24.58 4.58
C GLN A 177 -20.78 -23.38 4.17
N VAL A 178 -19.63 -23.67 3.55
CA VAL A 178 -18.70 -22.70 2.99
C VAL A 178 -18.47 -23.03 1.53
N LEU A 179 -18.66 -22.05 0.67
CA LEU A 179 -18.30 -22.11 -0.74
C LEU A 179 -16.83 -21.75 -0.88
N VAL A 180 -16.04 -22.71 -1.33
CA VAL A 180 -14.59 -22.60 -1.47
C VAL A 180 -14.25 -22.57 -2.95
N THR A 181 -13.59 -21.50 -3.39
CA THR A 181 -13.03 -21.42 -4.74
C THR A 181 -11.62 -21.99 -4.69
N ALA A 182 -11.37 -23.02 -5.50
CA ALA A 182 -10.07 -23.63 -5.65
C ALA A 182 -9.56 -23.46 -7.07
N ARG A 183 -8.25 -23.26 -7.21
CA ARG A 183 -7.59 -23.00 -8.48
C ARG A 183 -6.38 -23.90 -8.65
N ARG A 184 -6.23 -24.45 -9.85
CA ARG A 184 -5.04 -25.17 -10.29
C ARG A 184 -4.12 -24.21 -11.05
N ALA A 185 -2.84 -24.18 -10.69
CA ALA A 185 -1.92 -23.18 -11.24
C ALA A 185 -1.49 -23.51 -12.67
N SER A 186 -1.34 -24.80 -13.00
CA SER A 186 -0.81 -25.26 -14.29
C SER A 186 -1.70 -24.91 -15.51
N ASP A 187 -3.02 -25.04 -15.39
CA ASP A 187 -3.99 -24.76 -16.45
C ASP A 187 -4.93 -23.59 -16.16
N LYS A 188 -4.81 -22.99 -14.96
CA LYS A 188 -5.69 -21.93 -14.45
C LYS A 188 -7.15 -22.37 -14.33
N GLN A 189 -7.41 -23.68 -14.24
CA GLN A 189 -8.72 -24.21 -13.92
C GLN A 189 -9.17 -23.67 -12.56
N GLU A 190 -10.41 -23.21 -12.49
CA GLU A 190 -11.05 -22.73 -11.28
C GLU A 190 -12.38 -23.49 -11.10
N SER A 191 -12.61 -24.00 -9.90
CA SER A 191 -13.80 -24.75 -9.52
C SER A 191 -14.25 -24.30 -8.14
N VAL A 192 -15.56 -24.33 -7.88
CA VAL A 192 -16.13 -24.02 -6.56
C VAL A 192 -16.68 -25.28 -5.94
N PHE A 193 -16.32 -25.50 -4.68
CA PHE A 193 -16.71 -26.65 -3.90
C PHE A 193 -17.51 -26.23 -2.69
N ARG A 194 -18.51 -27.04 -2.33
CA ARG A 194 -19.22 -26.90 -1.06
C ARG A 194 -18.49 -27.71 0.02
N VAL A 195 -18.05 -27.03 1.08
CA VAL A 195 -17.31 -27.62 2.19
C VAL A 195 -18.04 -27.32 3.50
N PRO A 196 -18.31 -28.32 4.37
CA PRO A 196 -18.87 -28.07 5.69
C PRO A 196 -17.99 -27.12 6.49
N LYS A 197 -18.59 -26.14 7.19
CA LYS A 197 -17.83 -25.09 7.89
C LYS A 197 -16.82 -25.65 8.89
N ALA A 198 -17.19 -26.68 9.65
CA ALA A 198 -16.29 -27.29 10.62
C ALA A 198 -15.06 -27.94 9.95
N GLU A 199 -15.26 -28.54 8.79
CA GLU A 199 -14.19 -29.16 8.01
C GLU A 199 -13.30 -28.11 7.34
N TYR A 200 -13.89 -27.07 6.76
CA TYR A 200 -13.16 -25.89 6.27
C TYR A 200 -12.29 -25.27 7.36
N ASP A 201 -12.85 -25.04 8.56
CA ASP A 201 -12.11 -24.45 9.68
C ASP A 201 -10.95 -25.36 10.12
N SER A 202 -11.14 -26.68 10.15
CA SER A 202 -10.10 -27.65 10.45
C SER A 202 -8.99 -27.67 9.39
N LEU A 203 -9.35 -27.67 8.11
CA LEU A 203 -8.40 -27.69 6.98
C LEU A 203 -7.59 -26.39 6.90
N ARG A 204 -8.16 -25.26 7.28
CA ARG A 204 -7.46 -23.96 7.30
C ARG A 204 -6.42 -23.86 8.43
N THR A 205 -6.49 -24.71 9.45
CA THR A 205 -5.65 -24.61 10.66
C THR A 205 -4.42 -25.53 10.69
N SER A 206 -3.98 -26.03 9.54
CA SER A 206 -2.76 -26.85 9.46
C SER A 206 -1.48 -26.04 9.75
N ASP A 207 -0.51 -26.70 10.39
CA ASP A 207 0.84 -26.24 10.69
C ASP A 207 1.86 -26.50 9.56
N GLU A 208 1.39 -27.01 8.42
CA GLU A 208 2.21 -27.25 7.24
C GLU A 208 2.85 -25.93 6.73
N LEU A 209 4.17 -25.97 6.54
CA LEU A 209 4.96 -24.83 6.13
C LEU A 209 4.55 -24.33 4.73
N GLY A 210 4.52 -23.01 4.53
CA GLY A 210 4.20 -22.38 3.25
C GLY A 210 2.71 -22.36 2.88
N ARG A 211 1.89 -23.16 3.55
CA ARG A 211 0.45 -23.28 3.28
C ARG A 211 -0.33 -22.01 3.64
N HIS A 212 -0.02 -21.38 4.78
CA HIS A 212 -0.66 -20.15 5.28
C HIS A 212 -2.20 -20.18 5.27
N GLY A 213 -2.79 -21.30 5.69
CA GLY A 213 -4.24 -21.50 5.72
C GLY A 213 -4.90 -21.82 4.38
N ARG A 214 -4.13 -21.90 3.28
CA ARG A 214 -4.61 -22.52 2.03
C ARG A 214 -4.72 -24.03 2.21
N PHE A 215 -5.34 -24.76 1.30
CA PHE A 215 -5.30 -26.22 1.31
C PHE A 215 -5.66 -26.77 -0.06
N VAL A 216 -5.31 -28.03 -0.32
CA VAL A 216 -5.74 -28.75 -1.52
C VAL A 216 -7.17 -29.24 -1.33
N VAL A 217 -8.02 -28.99 -2.31
CA VAL A 217 -9.40 -29.49 -2.37
C VAL A 217 -9.41 -30.76 -3.21
N ASP A 218 -9.84 -31.86 -2.62
CA ASP A 218 -10.07 -33.11 -3.33
C ASP A 218 -11.47 -33.07 -3.98
N PRO A 219 -11.57 -33.09 -5.33
CA PRO A 219 -12.86 -33.05 -6.02
C PRO A 219 -13.70 -34.32 -5.81
N THR A 220 -13.12 -35.39 -5.25
CA THR A 220 -13.87 -36.62 -4.90
C THR A 220 -14.48 -36.55 -3.50
N GLN A 221 -14.00 -35.65 -2.65
CA GLN A 221 -14.45 -35.48 -1.27
C GLN A 221 -15.58 -34.45 -1.16
N PHE A 222 -15.55 -33.41 -1.99
CA PHE A 222 -16.48 -32.28 -1.91
C PHE A 222 -17.35 -32.14 -3.14
N GLU A 223 -18.59 -31.69 -2.94
CA GLU A 223 -19.52 -31.42 -4.03
C GLU A 223 -19.02 -30.21 -4.83
N GLU A 224 -18.62 -30.43 -6.07
CA GLU A 224 -18.36 -29.36 -7.03
C GLU A 224 -19.67 -28.71 -7.44
N ILE A 225 -19.77 -27.40 -7.22
CA ILE A 225 -20.93 -26.61 -7.63
C ILE A 225 -20.71 -26.20 -9.09
N PRO A 226 -21.63 -26.57 -10.00
CA PRO A 226 -21.57 -26.10 -11.37
C PRO A 226 -21.54 -24.57 -11.38
N GLN A 227 -20.48 -24.01 -11.92
CA GLN A 227 -20.42 -22.58 -12.16
C GLN A 227 -21.14 -22.28 -13.46
N GLU A 228 -22.09 -21.34 -13.40
CA GLU A 228 -22.53 -20.70 -14.64
C GLU A 228 -21.31 -20.04 -15.28
N PRO A 229 -21.10 -20.19 -16.59
CA PRO A 229 -20.02 -19.52 -17.26
C PRO A 229 -20.14 -18.02 -16.97
N LYS A 230 -19.04 -17.43 -16.47
CA LYS A 230 -19.03 -15.99 -16.21
C LYS A 230 -19.49 -15.29 -17.49
N PRO A 231 -20.54 -14.46 -17.44
CA PRO A 231 -21.03 -13.80 -18.64
C PRO A 231 -19.88 -13.03 -19.28
N GLU A 232 -19.78 -13.10 -20.60
CA GLU A 232 -18.75 -12.36 -21.33
C GLU A 232 -18.87 -10.87 -20.96
N PRO A 233 -17.75 -10.22 -20.62
CA PRO A 233 -17.80 -8.86 -20.13
C PRO A 233 -18.29 -7.94 -21.25
N VAL A 234 -19.43 -7.31 -21.03
CA VAL A 234 -20.09 -6.44 -22.01
C VAL A 234 -19.12 -5.28 -22.34
N PRO A 235 -18.79 -5.05 -23.63
CA PRO A 235 -17.93 -3.93 -24.00
C PRO A 235 -18.53 -2.59 -23.54
N ALA A 236 -17.68 -1.68 -23.07
CA ALA A 236 -18.14 -0.34 -22.69
C ALA A 236 -18.63 0.44 -23.92
N VAL A 237 -19.71 1.22 -23.75
CA VAL A 237 -20.18 2.16 -24.79
C VAL A 237 -19.09 3.21 -25.06
N ARG A 238 -18.85 3.52 -26.33
CA ARG A 238 -17.84 4.50 -26.77
C ARG A 238 -18.47 5.71 -27.43
N HIS A 239 -18.02 6.88 -27.00
CA HIS A 239 -18.41 8.19 -27.50
C HIS A 239 -17.26 8.79 -28.30
N HIS A 240 -17.51 9.20 -29.54
CA HIS A 240 -16.48 9.58 -30.52
C HIS A 240 -16.46 11.07 -30.87
N SER A 241 -17.21 11.91 -30.15
CA SER A 241 -17.32 13.33 -30.48
C SER A 241 -16.07 14.12 -30.11
N LEU A 242 -15.76 15.12 -30.94
CA LEU A 242 -14.76 16.11 -30.61
C LEU A 242 -15.37 17.23 -29.74
N PRO A 243 -14.62 17.75 -28.76
CA PRO A 243 -15.10 18.81 -27.88
C PRO A 243 -15.29 20.14 -28.63
N VAL A 244 -16.35 20.88 -28.29
CA VAL A 244 -16.66 22.20 -28.88
C VAL A 244 -16.50 23.31 -27.84
N GLY A 245 -15.73 24.35 -28.20
CA GLY A 245 -15.51 25.53 -27.35
C GLY A 245 -16.32 26.73 -27.80
N ASN A 246 -17.04 27.36 -26.85
CA ASN A 246 -17.88 28.55 -27.12
C ASN A 246 -17.10 29.88 -27.07
N THR A 247 -15.86 29.88 -26.59
CA THR A 247 -14.99 31.06 -26.51
C THR A 247 -13.65 30.78 -27.18
N ASN A 248 -12.93 31.84 -27.59
CA ASN A 248 -11.60 31.68 -28.18
C ASN A 248 -10.63 30.99 -27.22
N ALA A 249 -10.63 31.37 -25.93
CA ALA A 249 -9.80 30.72 -24.91
C ALA A 249 -10.13 29.23 -24.76
N ALA A 250 -11.42 28.86 -24.81
CA ALA A 250 -11.83 27.46 -24.77
C ALA A 250 -11.36 26.69 -26.01
N ARG A 251 -11.49 27.26 -27.22
CA ARG A 251 -11.01 26.65 -28.46
C ARG A 251 -9.49 26.42 -28.45
N THR A 252 -8.72 27.40 -27.98
CA THR A 252 -7.26 27.25 -27.84
C THR A 252 -6.88 26.14 -26.86
N ALA A 253 -7.55 26.06 -25.70
CA ALA A 253 -7.30 25.01 -24.72
C ALA A 253 -7.67 23.62 -25.25
N ILE A 254 -8.79 23.53 -25.97
CA ILE A 254 -9.25 22.31 -26.63
C ILE A 254 -8.22 21.86 -27.67
N GLU A 255 -7.75 22.75 -28.55
CA GLU A 255 -6.80 22.36 -29.59
C GLU A 255 -5.49 21.84 -29.00
N LYS A 256 -5.00 22.49 -27.93
CA LYS A 256 -3.83 22.02 -27.18
C LYS A 256 -4.02 20.60 -26.62
N ASP A 257 -5.20 20.31 -26.07
CA ASP A 257 -5.50 18.96 -25.57
C ASP A 257 -5.60 17.95 -26.71
N LEU A 258 -6.23 18.31 -27.82
CA LEU A 258 -6.41 17.45 -29.00
C LEU A 258 -5.07 17.01 -29.62
N ASP A 259 -4.08 17.89 -29.60
CA ASP A 259 -2.72 17.60 -30.09
C ASP A 259 -1.84 16.86 -29.07
N ARG A 260 -2.26 16.77 -27.80
CA ARG A 260 -1.52 16.06 -26.76
C ARG A 260 -1.46 14.57 -27.09
N ARG A 261 -0.26 14.00 -26.98
CA ARG A 261 0.00 12.58 -27.24
C ARG A 261 -0.07 11.74 -25.97
N TRP A 262 -0.64 10.56 -26.11
CA TRP A 262 -0.82 9.56 -25.07
C TRP A 262 -0.29 8.22 -25.57
N ARG A 263 0.25 7.42 -24.64
CA ARG A 263 0.59 6.02 -24.91
C ARG A 263 -0.62 5.17 -24.56
N THR A 264 -1.12 4.42 -25.54
CA THR A 264 -2.26 3.51 -25.39
C THR A 264 -1.81 2.18 -24.76
N HIS A 265 -2.77 1.38 -24.29
CA HIS A 265 -2.50 0.11 -23.61
C HIS A 265 -1.78 -0.92 -24.52
N ASP A 266 -1.93 -0.81 -25.83
CA ASP A 266 -1.23 -1.61 -26.84
C ASP A 266 0.19 -1.09 -27.18
N GLY A 267 0.67 -0.09 -26.44
CA GLY A 267 2.00 0.48 -26.58
C GLY A 267 2.15 1.53 -27.69
N ARG A 268 1.11 1.81 -28.47
CA ARG A 268 1.14 2.84 -29.51
C ARG A 268 1.09 4.25 -28.91
N VAL A 269 1.48 5.25 -29.69
CA VAL A 269 1.37 6.66 -29.31
C VAL A 269 0.35 7.33 -30.23
N ARG A 270 -0.70 7.88 -29.65
CA ARG A 270 -1.83 8.51 -30.34
C ARG A 270 -2.05 9.92 -29.82
N THR A 271 -2.55 10.84 -30.65
CA THR A 271 -3.06 12.13 -30.15
C THR A 271 -4.43 11.95 -29.51
N LEU A 272 -4.84 12.85 -28.62
CA LEU A 272 -6.19 12.82 -28.06
C LEU A 272 -7.26 12.90 -29.17
N ARG A 273 -7.00 13.66 -30.24
CA ARG A 273 -7.87 13.69 -31.42
C ARG A 273 -8.10 12.30 -32.01
N GLN A 274 -7.02 11.54 -32.24
CA GLN A 274 -7.09 10.17 -32.76
C GLN A 274 -7.84 9.25 -31.80
N ILE A 275 -7.55 9.37 -30.50
CA ILE A 275 -8.23 8.57 -29.47
C ILE A 275 -9.74 8.83 -29.52
N LEU A 276 -10.17 10.09 -29.53
CA LEU A 276 -11.60 10.42 -29.59
C LEU A 276 -12.26 9.93 -30.88
N THR A 277 -11.64 10.11 -32.04
CA THR A 277 -12.27 9.75 -33.30
C THR A 277 -12.23 8.25 -33.60
N GLU A 278 -11.17 7.54 -33.21
CA GLU A 278 -10.94 6.14 -33.58
C GLU A 278 -11.33 5.15 -32.47
N GLU A 279 -11.09 5.48 -31.20
CA GLU A 279 -11.31 4.56 -30.06
C GLU A 279 -12.50 4.98 -29.19
N GLY A 280 -12.76 6.28 -29.10
CA GLY A 280 -13.79 6.89 -28.27
C GLY A 280 -13.52 6.80 -26.77
N VAL A 281 -14.37 7.46 -25.99
CA VAL A 281 -14.32 7.49 -24.52
C VAL A 281 -15.61 6.93 -23.94
N SER A 282 -15.54 6.32 -22.76
CA SER A 282 -16.72 5.77 -22.06
C SER A 282 -17.44 6.82 -21.22
N GLY A 283 -16.76 7.90 -20.86
CA GLY A 283 -17.31 8.96 -20.03
C GLY A 283 -16.31 10.05 -19.72
N ARG A 284 -16.69 10.90 -18.77
CA ARG A 284 -15.85 11.98 -18.27
C ARG A 284 -15.99 12.06 -16.75
N THR A 285 -14.91 12.40 -16.07
CA THR A 285 -14.88 12.48 -14.61
C THR A 285 -14.04 13.67 -14.15
N VAL A 286 -14.11 13.96 -12.86
CA VAL A 286 -13.31 14.97 -12.19
C VAL A 286 -12.73 14.32 -10.95
N LEU A 287 -11.44 14.50 -10.72
CA LEU A 287 -10.79 14.15 -9.45
C LEU A 287 -10.38 15.44 -8.73
N VAL A 288 -10.33 15.38 -7.40
CA VAL A 288 -9.87 16.48 -6.56
C VAL A 288 -8.48 16.12 -6.02
N GLU A 289 -7.51 16.97 -6.31
CA GLU A 289 -6.14 16.86 -5.81
C GLU A 289 -5.79 18.18 -5.13
N ASN A 290 -5.42 18.14 -3.84
CA ASN A 290 -5.04 19.33 -3.06
C ASN A 290 -6.08 20.47 -3.19
N GLY A 291 -7.36 20.14 -3.01
CA GLY A 291 -8.47 21.09 -3.10
C GLY A 291 -8.76 21.64 -4.50
N LYS A 292 -8.17 21.06 -5.56
CA LYS A 292 -8.34 21.52 -6.95
C LYS A 292 -8.95 20.44 -7.83
N ARG A 293 -9.92 20.83 -8.64
CA ARG A 293 -10.53 19.97 -9.66
C ARG A 293 -9.57 19.74 -10.82
N ARG A 294 -9.36 18.47 -11.16
CA ARG A 294 -8.68 17.97 -12.36
C ARG A 294 -9.70 17.24 -13.22
N PHE A 295 -9.68 17.49 -14.52
CA PHE A 295 -10.69 17.00 -15.44
C PHE A 295 -10.11 15.86 -16.28
N TYR A 296 -10.89 14.80 -16.45
CA TYR A 296 -10.44 13.59 -17.13
C TYR A 296 -11.52 13.07 -18.08
N LEU A 297 -11.08 12.48 -19.19
CA LEU A 297 -11.90 11.58 -19.99
C LEU A 297 -11.56 10.14 -19.62
N GLU A 298 -12.56 9.27 -19.60
CA GLU A 298 -12.41 7.88 -19.18
C GLU A 298 -12.51 6.93 -20.38
N GLN A 299 -11.72 5.87 -20.34
CA GLN A 299 -11.81 4.75 -21.27
C GLN A 299 -11.84 3.44 -20.47
N GLN A 300 -13.05 2.99 -20.14
CA GLN A 300 -13.30 1.66 -19.61
C GLN A 300 -13.19 0.62 -20.73
N MET A 301 -12.59 -0.54 -20.49
CA MET A 301 -12.60 -1.63 -21.49
C MET A 301 -13.96 -2.35 -21.53
N HIS A 302 -14.54 -2.58 -20.36
CA HIS A 302 -15.82 -3.29 -20.19
C HIS A 302 -16.76 -2.44 -19.33
N ALA A 303 -18.07 -2.59 -19.54
CA ALA A 303 -19.12 -1.83 -18.87
C ALA A 303 -19.15 -2.08 -17.35
N ASP A 304 -18.73 -3.26 -16.91
CA ASP A 304 -18.63 -3.67 -15.50
C ASP A 304 -17.25 -3.39 -14.88
N SER A 305 -16.32 -2.81 -15.64
CA SER A 305 -14.98 -2.57 -15.15
C SER A 305 -14.94 -1.45 -14.11
N SER A 306 -14.41 -1.77 -12.93
CA SER A 306 -14.12 -0.81 -11.87
C SER A 306 -12.91 0.09 -12.17
N SER A 307 -12.22 -0.15 -13.29
CA SER A 307 -11.03 0.60 -13.70
C SER A 307 -11.19 1.20 -15.09
N ALA A 308 -10.69 2.41 -15.28
CA ALA A 308 -10.66 3.09 -16.56
C ALA A 308 -9.28 3.70 -16.80
N VAL A 309 -8.86 3.76 -18.07
CA VAL A 309 -7.76 4.66 -18.44
C VAL A 309 -8.27 6.09 -18.37
N ILE A 310 -7.56 6.95 -17.65
CA ILE A 310 -7.91 8.36 -17.49
C ILE A 310 -6.99 9.27 -18.31
N LEU A 311 -7.60 10.15 -19.10
CA LEU A 311 -6.92 11.11 -19.96
C LEU A 311 -7.13 12.50 -19.39
N GLN A 312 -6.12 13.07 -18.74
CA GLN A 312 -6.20 14.40 -18.16
C GLN A 312 -6.32 15.48 -19.24
N VAL A 313 -7.38 16.28 -19.14
CA VAL A 313 -7.72 17.34 -20.10
C VAL A 313 -8.03 18.66 -19.38
N SER A 314 -8.15 19.74 -20.16
CA SER A 314 -8.67 21.00 -19.66
C SER A 314 -10.16 20.92 -19.35
N LYS A 315 -10.63 21.84 -18.49
CA LYS A 315 -12.07 22.04 -18.25
C LYS A 315 -12.85 22.31 -19.54
N ALA A 316 -12.23 22.99 -20.51
CA ALA A 316 -12.87 23.31 -21.79
C ALA A 316 -13.13 22.05 -22.62
N THR A 317 -12.15 21.15 -22.71
CA THR A 317 -12.30 19.84 -23.37
C THR A 317 -13.32 18.97 -22.66
N TRP A 318 -13.25 18.88 -21.33
CA TRP A 318 -14.19 18.12 -20.52
C TRP A 318 -15.64 18.61 -20.64
N ALA A 319 -15.83 19.94 -20.68
CA ALA A 319 -17.17 20.52 -20.83
C ALA A 319 -17.67 20.47 -22.28
N GLY A 320 -16.76 20.51 -23.25
CA GLY A 320 -17.06 20.56 -24.68
C GLY A 320 -17.44 19.22 -25.30
N ILE A 321 -17.12 18.10 -24.66
CA ILE A 321 -17.53 16.75 -25.09
C ILE A 321 -18.94 16.46 -24.55
N GLY A 322 -19.95 16.62 -25.41
CA GLY A 322 -21.35 16.66 -24.98
C GLY A 322 -22.05 15.30 -24.90
N ASP A 323 -21.55 14.29 -25.61
CA ASP A 323 -22.13 12.94 -25.70
C ASP A 323 -21.59 11.99 -24.62
N ALA A 324 -20.38 12.23 -24.11
CA ALA A 324 -19.80 11.44 -23.03
C ALA A 324 -20.42 11.80 -21.66
N PRO A 325 -21.01 10.83 -20.94
CA PRO A 325 -21.67 11.09 -19.66
C PRO A 325 -20.65 11.43 -18.56
N ASP A 326 -21.06 12.29 -17.61
CA ASP A 326 -20.32 12.45 -16.34
C ASP A 326 -20.58 11.21 -15.49
N THR A 327 -19.53 10.44 -15.20
CA THR A 327 -19.63 9.14 -14.52
C THR A 327 -19.68 9.26 -13.00
N ARG A 328 -19.52 10.47 -12.46
CA ARG A 328 -19.57 10.70 -11.01
C ARG A 328 -20.99 10.60 -10.49
N SER A 329 -21.15 9.88 -9.38
CA SER A 329 -22.40 9.88 -8.63
C SER A 329 -22.65 11.24 -7.97
N ARG A 330 -23.90 11.53 -7.60
CA ARG A 330 -24.24 12.73 -6.83
C ARG A 330 -23.48 12.80 -5.50
N ALA A 331 -23.33 11.67 -4.82
CA ALA A 331 -22.55 11.56 -3.59
C ALA A 331 -21.09 11.99 -3.83
N THR A 332 -20.45 11.43 -4.86
CA THR A 332 -19.07 11.77 -5.24
C THR A 332 -18.90 13.27 -5.51
N VAL A 333 -19.85 13.91 -6.19
CA VAL A 333 -19.78 15.36 -6.44
C VAL A 333 -19.86 16.15 -5.12
N LEU A 334 -20.72 15.75 -4.18
CA LEU A 334 -20.88 16.41 -2.89
C LEU A 334 -19.67 16.22 -1.98
N GLU A 335 -19.09 15.02 -1.95
CA GLU A 335 -17.83 14.72 -1.26
C GLU A 335 -16.70 15.61 -1.80
N GLN A 336 -16.57 15.69 -3.13
CA GLN A 336 -15.57 16.56 -3.77
C GLN A 336 -15.78 18.05 -3.42
N ASP A 337 -17.02 18.52 -3.36
CA ASP A 337 -17.32 19.91 -3.00
C ASP A 337 -16.95 20.20 -1.53
N ARG A 338 -17.19 19.23 -0.63
CA ARG A 338 -16.76 19.28 0.77
C ARG A 338 -15.24 19.33 0.87
N ASP A 339 -14.53 18.41 0.22
CA ASP A 339 -13.07 18.32 0.28
C ASP A 339 -12.39 19.60 -0.23
N ILE A 340 -12.94 20.22 -1.28
CA ILE A 340 -12.47 21.51 -1.77
C ILE A 340 -12.68 22.62 -0.74
N ALA A 341 -13.85 22.64 -0.07
CA ALA A 341 -14.16 23.64 0.94
C ALA A 341 -13.27 23.50 2.18
N GLU A 342 -13.03 22.26 2.63
CA GLU A 342 -12.15 21.91 3.73
C GLU A 342 -10.71 22.35 3.44
N HIS A 343 -10.16 21.93 2.30
CA HIS A 343 -8.81 22.32 1.90
C HIS A 343 -8.65 23.83 1.74
N ALA A 344 -9.69 24.55 1.28
CA ALA A 344 -9.63 26.01 1.20
C ALA A 344 -9.56 26.67 2.57
N LEU A 345 -10.32 26.16 3.56
CA LEU A 345 -10.28 26.66 4.94
C LEU A 345 -8.94 26.35 5.61
N ASP A 346 -8.42 25.13 5.45
CA ASP A 346 -7.17 24.72 6.06
C ASP A 346 -5.96 25.47 5.48
N ALA A 347 -5.91 25.61 4.16
CA ALA A 347 -4.88 26.41 3.50
C ALA A 347 -4.92 27.88 3.95
N PHE A 348 -6.12 28.43 4.16
CA PHE A 348 -6.29 29.78 4.69
C PHE A 348 -5.79 29.89 6.13
N ARG A 349 -6.19 28.98 7.02
CA ARG A 349 -5.74 28.94 8.43
C ARG A 349 -4.23 28.83 8.57
N ALA A 350 -3.61 28.03 7.70
CA ALA A 350 -2.16 27.87 7.69
C ALA A 350 -1.40 29.15 7.31
N THR A 351 -2.04 30.08 6.59
CA THR A 351 -1.35 31.25 6.00
C THR A 351 -1.82 32.60 6.58
N HIS A 352 -3.04 32.69 7.11
CA HIS A 352 -3.71 33.96 7.45
C HIS A 352 -4.44 33.91 8.81
N SER A 353 -3.70 33.69 9.90
CA SER A 353 -4.25 33.48 11.27
C SER A 353 -5.00 34.65 11.92
N ARG A 354 -5.21 35.79 11.23
CA ARG A 354 -5.81 37.02 11.80
C ARG A 354 -6.96 37.61 10.99
N ASN A 355 -7.42 36.95 9.92
CA ASN A 355 -8.54 37.44 9.11
C ASN A 355 -9.79 36.58 9.34
N TRP A 356 -10.49 36.91 10.42
CA TRP A 356 -11.65 36.17 10.96
C TRP A 356 -12.88 36.20 10.04
N ASP A 357 -13.08 37.27 9.27
CA ASP A 357 -14.24 37.39 8.38
C ASP A 357 -14.14 36.44 7.18
N GLU A 358 -12.95 36.31 6.58
CA GLU A 358 -12.71 35.35 5.51
C GLU A 358 -12.69 33.90 6.02
N GLU A 359 -12.13 33.65 7.21
CA GLU A 359 -12.21 32.33 7.84
C GLU A 359 -13.67 31.91 8.06
N ARG A 360 -14.52 32.82 8.58
CA ARG A 360 -15.94 32.54 8.80
C ARG A 360 -16.69 32.25 7.50
N LYS A 361 -16.37 32.96 6.41
CA LYS A 361 -16.95 32.68 5.08
C LYS A 361 -16.54 31.30 4.56
N LEU A 362 -15.27 30.92 4.70
CA LEU A 362 -14.78 29.60 4.31
C LEU A 362 -15.38 28.49 5.17
N GLY A 363 -15.47 28.70 6.48
CA GLY A 363 -16.16 27.78 7.40
C GLY A 363 -17.64 27.60 7.08
N ALA A 364 -18.35 28.68 6.71
CA ALA A 364 -19.74 28.59 6.27
C ALA A 364 -19.90 27.79 4.96
N ARG A 365 -18.94 27.90 4.04
CA ARG A 365 -18.92 27.08 2.80
C ARG A 365 -18.71 25.61 3.09
N LEU A 366 -17.80 25.27 4.00
CA LEU A 366 -17.60 23.89 4.44
C LEU A 366 -18.86 23.36 5.12
N GLY A 367 -19.46 24.12 6.03
CA GLY A 367 -20.70 23.74 6.72
C GLY A 367 -21.86 23.47 5.76
N ALA A 368 -22.02 24.29 4.72
CA ALA A 368 -23.04 24.08 3.68
C ALA A 368 -22.77 22.82 2.84
N ALA A 369 -21.51 22.53 2.51
CA ALA A 369 -21.14 21.33 1.78
C ALA A 369 -21.38 20.05 2.62
N ASP A 370 -21.00 20.08 3.90
CA ASP A 370 -21.26 19.01 4.86
C ASP A 370 -22.77 18.74 5.01
N GLU A 371 -23.58 19.79 5.12
CA GLU A 371 -25.04 19.67 5.21
C GLU A 371 -25.62 19.03 3.93
N ALA A 372 -25.18 19.47 2.75
CA ALA A 372 -25.63 18.90 1.49
C ALA A 372 -25.28 17.40 1.36
N LEU A 373 -24.08 17.00 1.78
CA LEU A 373 -23.66 15.60 1.78
C LEU A 373 -24.48 14.77 2.79
N ARG A 374 -24.63 15.27 4.03
CA ARG A 374 -25.44 14.60 5.07
C ARG A 374 -26.88 14.40 4.63
N ASN A 375 -27.51 15.42 4.04
CA ASN A 375 -28.89 15.32 3.55
C ASN A 375 -29.01 14.30 2.41
N HIS A 376 -28.00 14.19 1.54
CA HIS A 376 -28.00 13.18 0.48
C HIS A 376 -27.94 11.76 1.03
N ILE A 377 -27.10 11.51 2.05
CA ILE A 377 -26.98 10.21 2.71
C ILE A 377 -28.28 9.87 3.46
N ALA A 378 -28.81 10.78 4.27
CA ALA A 378 -30.03 10.54 5.04
C ALA A 378 -31.26 10.24 4.17
N ASN A 379 -31.39 10.88 3.01
CA ASN A 379 -32.49 10.62 2.08
C ASN A 379 -32.36 9.29 1.33
N ARG A 380 -31.15 8.71 1.28
CA ARG A 380 -30.92 7.38 0.70
C ARG A 380 -31.39 6.29 1.67
N ASP A 381 -31.14 6.46 2.97
CA ASP A 381 -31.52 5.50 4.02
C ASP A 381 -33.03 5.52 4.34
N ALA A 382 -33.75 6.59 3.96
CA ALA A 382 -35.20 6.71 4.13
C ALA A 382 -36.02 6.19 2.92
N GLY A 383 -35.35 5.72 1.87
CA GLY A 383 -35.94 5.25 0.61
C GLY A 383 -35.82 3.74 0.34
N GLU A 384 -35.33 2.96 1.31
CA GLU A 384 -35.51 1.50 1.41
C GLU A 384 -36.69 1.19 2.35
#